data_AF-A0AB39ZGG1-F1
#
_entry.id   AF-A0AB39ZGG1-F1
#
_cell.length_a   1.000
_cell.length_b   1.000
_cell.length_c   1.000
_cell.angle_alpha   90.00
_cell.angle_beta   90.00
_cell.angle_gamma   90.00
#
_symmetry.space_group_name_H-M   'P 1'
#
loop_
_entity.id
_entity.type
_entity.pdbx_description
1 polymer ?
#
loop_
_entity_poly.entity_id
_entity_poly.type
_entity_poly.pdbx_seq_one_letter_code
_entity_poly.pdbx_strand_id
1 'polypeptide(L)'
;MEMDNPYFWNEFELKQPPLVTLQVEDTGFAKNVFVVINRFLQQLSEPEAKDFEETAALIGRLMARRKNSFRNMPGFRAVCKLNSALCRLLRLDLARDLVQFRGALPDVCDEDLGGAMPTRSSFEYILVRLLGFYHLHERIRECCLTAASYFTQLLRNNFFMDFITLLIAAIAKINKLSSLQASKSASLYNKLRPQVASFPLVAKHKFLAEGQELPAKLEPLKSSPNQTKADSNTPDLVLKPKKVVTKMEIAKLEAKSDVGTVIARKEAPSEVLSKPKFNEEVLATVADAQRFIVRESKARKQNPPPDSCLTKSIPKHEWLAAKTLFQRKMSKDPAKALNIFRKFIVSKIK
;
A
#
# COMPACT_ATOMS: atom_id res chain seq x y z
N MET A 1 -46.87 -1.90 -12.19
CA MET A 1 -46.35 -2.69 -11.05
C MET A 1 -44.88 -2.88 -11.31
N GLU A 2 -44.04 -1.98 -10.81
CA GLU A 2 -42.59 -2.22 -10.80
C GLU A 2 -42.35 -3.39 -9.87
N MET A 3 -41.64 -4.42 -10.35
CA MET A 3 -41.28 -5.55 -9.50
C MET A 3 -40.47 -5.06 -8.32
N ASP A 4 -40.85 -5.48 -7.12
CA ASP A 4 -40.07 -5.23 -5.90
C ASP A 4 -38.63 -5.65 -6.12
N ASN A 5 -37.72 -4.67 -6.13
CA ASN A 5 -36.29 -4.92 -6.21
C ASN A 5 -35.76 -5.20 -4.78
N PRO A 6 -35.44 -6.45 -4.41
CA PRO A 6 -34.90 -6.76 -3.09
C PRO A 6 -33.52 -6.13 -2.85
N TYR A 7 -32.86 -5.67 -3.92
CA TYR A 7 -31.56 -4.99 -3.90
C TYR A 7 -31.68 -3.52 -4.30
N PHE A 8 -32.68 -2.81 -3.78
CA PHE A 8 -32.92 -1.38 -4.01
C PHE A 8 -31.70 -0.49 -3.69
N TRP A 9 -30.84 -0.92 -2.76
CA TRP A 9 -29.57 -0.26 -2.46
C TRP A 9 -28.52 -0.32 -3.59
N ASN A 10 -28.68 -1.21 -4.57
CA ASN A 10 -27.79 -1.35 -5.72
C ASN A 10 -28.25 -0.52 -6.93
N GLU A 11 -29.28 0.31 -6.76
CA GLU A 11 -29.71 1.24 -7.79
C GLU A 11 -28.73 2.41 -7.90
N PHE A 12 -28.07 2.51 -9.06
CA PHE A 12 -27.05 3.52 -9.27
C PHE A 12 -27.63 4.93 -9.33
N GLU A 13 -28.79 5.09 -9.95
CA GLU A 13 -29.51 6.37 -10.11
C GLU A 13 -30.64 6.52 -9.09
N LEU A 14 -30.37 6.12 -7.84
CA LEU A 14 -31.33 6.24 -6.76
C LEU A 14 -31.78 7.69 -6.59
N LYS A 15 -33.05 7.96 -6.91
CA LYS A 15 -33.61 9.31 -6.87
C LYS A 15 -33.72 9.80 -5.43
N GLN A 16 -33.14 10.97 -5.17
CA GLN A 16 -33.29 11.62 -3.87
C GLN A 16 -34.75 12.08 -3.70
N PRO A 17 -35.40 11.75 -2.58
CA PRO A 17 -36.73 12.27 -2.29
C PRO A 17 -36.67 13.79 -2.11
N PRO A 18 -37.76 14.53 -2.38
CA PRO A 18 -37.81 15.97 -2.14
C PRO A 18 -37.37 16.29 -0.71
N LEU A 19 -36.47 17.26 -0.57
CA LEU A 19 -36.03 17.71 0.75
C LEU A 19 -37.16 18.55 1.37
N VAL A 20 -37.95 17.89 2.21
CA VAL A 20 -39.03 18.50 2.98
C VAL A 20 -38.66 18.46 4.45
N THR A 21 -38.89 19.57 5.14
CA THR A 21 -38.78 19.68 6.59
C THR A 21 -40.15 19.89 7.20
N LEU A 22 -40.44 19.21 8.31
CA LEU A 22 -41.67 19.35 9.07
C LEU A 22 -41.36 19.88 10.46
N GLN A 23 -42.25 20.70 11.01
CA GLN A 23 -42.13 21.14 12.40
C GLN A 23 -42.50 19.98 13.33
N VAL A 24 -41.64 19.70 14.30
CA VAL A 24 -41.81 18.64 15.29
C VAL A 24 -41.52 19.20 16.68
N GLU A 25 -42.21 18.70 17.70
CA GLU A 25 -42.10 19.16 19.09
C GLU A 25 -40.83 18.65 19.81
N ASP A 26 -40.31 17.49 19.41
CA ASP A 26 -39.10 16.89 19.97
C ASP A 26 -38.05 16.62 18.88
N THR A 27 -36.94 17.33 18.99
CA THR A 27 -35.76 17.24 18.13
C THR A 27 -34.52 16.81 18.90
N GLY A 28 -34.64 16.45 20.19
CA GLY A 28 -33.50 16.12 21.05
C GLY A 28 -32.63 14.97 20.52
N PHE A 29 -33.24 14.01 19.81
CA PHE A 29 -32.49 12.91 19.18
C PHE A 29 -31.66 13.35 17.97
N ALA A 30 -32.00 14.47 17.30
CA ALA A 30 -31.31 14.96 16.11
C ALA A 30 -29.85 15.31 16.42
N LYS A 31 -29.55 15.78 17.64
CA LYS A 31 -28.19 15.98 18.15
C LYS A 31 -27.35 14.71 18.07
N ASN A 32 -27.91 13.57 18.48
CA ASN A 32 -27.21 12.29 18.41
C ASN A 32 -26.94 11.88 16.96
N VAL A 33 -27.92 12.05 16.07
CA VAL A 33 -27.76 11.78 14.63
C VAL A 33 -26.66 12.67 14.04
N PHE A 34 -26.69 13.97 14.33
CA PHE A 34 -25.70 14.95 13.88
C PHE A 34 -24.29 14.57 14.33
N VAL A 35 -24.09 14.26 15.61
CA VAL A 35 -22.78 13.89 16.18
C VAL A 35 -22.24 12.62 15.54
N VAL A 36 -23.08 11.60 15.34
CA VAL A 36 -22.66 10.33 14.76
C VAL A 36 -22.30 10.49 13.28
N ILE A 37 -23.07 11.27 12.51
CA ILE A 37 -22.73 11.61 11.11
C ILE A 37 -21.43 12.40 11.05
N ASN A 38 -21.25 13.40 11.91
CA ASN A 38 -20.02 14.20 11.94
C ASN A 38 -18.78 13.39 12.24
N ARG A 39 -18.87 12.48 13.20
CA ARG A 39 -17.77 11.58 13.52
C ARG A 39 -17.38 10.75 12.30
N PHE A 40 -18.35 10.25 11.54
CA PHE A 40 -18.09 9.49 10.33
C PHE A 40 -17.48 10.37 9.22
N LEU A 41 -17.98 11.59 9.01
CA LEU A 41 -17.41 12.55 8.05
C LEU A 41 -15.94 12.91 8.38
N GLN A 42 -15.62 13.09 9.67
CA GLN A 42 -14.25 13.27 10.12
C GLN A 42 -13.38 12.04 9.78
N GLN A 43 -13.91 10.82 9.98
CA GLN A 43 -13.23 9.57 9.62
C GLN A 43 -13.00 9.41 8.11
N LEU A 44 -13.83 10.03 7.26
CA LEU A 44 -13.63 10.09 5.81
C LEU A 44 -12.57 11.12 5.41
N SER A 45 -12.16 11.99 6.33
CA SER A 45 -11.09 12.99 6.12
C SER A 45 -9.73 12.53 6.69
N GLU A 46 -9.69 11.38 7.35
CA GLU A 46 -8.46 10.80 7.90
C GLU A 46 -7.47 10.41 6.78
N PRO A 47 -6.14 10.34 7.06
CA PRO A 47 -5.13 9.97 6.08
C PRO A 47 -5.42 8.66 5.35
N GLU A 48 -6.04 7.68 6.01
CA GLU A 48 -6.44 6.40 5.42
C GLU A 48 -7.41 6.55 4.25
N ALA A 49 -8.27 7.58 4.24
CA ALA A 49 -9.19 7.84 3.14
C ALA A 49 -8.45 8.36 1.92
N LYS A 50 -7.51 9.30 2.11
CA LYS A 50 -6.61 9.77 1.05
C LYS A 50 -5.77 8.63 0.48
N ASP A 51 -5.21 7.81 1.36
CA ASP A 51 -4.46 6.61 0.99
C ASP A 51 -5.30 5.63 0.15
N PHE A 52 -6.60 5.50 0.44
CA PHE A 52 -7.52 4.68 -0.33
C PHE A 52 -7.69 5.24 -1.74
N GLU A 53 -7.96 6.53 -1.89
CA GLU A 53 -8.14 7.19 -3.19
C GLU A 53 -6.89 7.10 -4.07
N GLU A 54 -5.72 7.40 -3.50
CA GLU A 54 -4.44 7.31 -4.21
C GLU A 54 -4.15 5.88 -4.68
N THR A 55 -4.44 4.88 -3.83
CA THR A 55 -4.25 3.47 -4.17
C THR A 55 -5.27 3.02 -5.22
N ALA A 56 -6.51 3.49 -5.16
CA ALA A 56 -7.54 3.21 -6.17
C ALA A 56 -7.13 3.76 -7.54
N ALA A 57 -6.61 5.00 -7.58
CA ALA A 57 -6.05 5.60 -8.79
C ALA A 57 -4.83 4.80 -9.30
N LEU A 58 -3.97 4.31 -8.42
CA LEU A 58 -2.86 3.43 -8.79
C LEU A 58 -3.35 2.14 -9.46
N ILE A 59 -4.38 1.48 -8.93
CA ILE A 59 -4.97 0.28 -9.54
C ILE A 59 -5.48 0.59 -10.95
N GLY A 60 -6.19 1.71 -11.13
CA GLY A 60 -6.65 2.14 -12.46
C GLY A 60 -5.50 2.34 -13.45
N ARG A 61 -4.40 2.98 -13.02
CA ARG A 61 -3.18 3.16 -13.83
C ARG A 61 -2.50 1.83 -14.17
N LEU A 62 -2.35 0.93 -13.20
CA LEU A 62 -1.75 -0.40 -13.41
C LEU A 62 -2.59 -1.24 -14.37
N MET A 63 -3.92 -1.20 -14.23
CA MET A 63 -4.86 -1.84 -15.15
C MET A 63 -4.69 -1.30 -16.57
N ALA A 64 -4.74 0.03 -16.75
CA ALA A 64 -4.61 0.65 -18.07
C ALA A 64 -3.29 0.29 -18.76
N ARG A 65 -2.17 0.33 -18.02
CA ARG A 65 -0.83 0.03 -18.55
C ARG A 65 -0.68 -1.40 -19.08
N ARG A 66 -1.44 -2.37 -18.55
CA ARG A 66 -1.33 -3.79 -18.91
C ARG A 66 -2.59 -4.37 -19.54
N LYS A 67 -3.54 -3.51 -19.94
CA LYS A 67 -4.79 -3.91 -20.59
C LYS A 67 -4.57 -4.81 -21.79
N ASN A 68 -3.60 -4.50 -22.64
CA ASN A 68 -3.33 -5.27 -23.85
C ASN A 68 -2.63 -6.60 -23.55
N SER A 69 -1.68 -6.61 -22.60
CA SER A 69 -0.93 -7.82 -22.24
C SER A 69 -1.80 -8.85 -21.52
N PHE A 70 -2.77 -8.40 -20.71
CA PHE A 70 -3.51 -9.28 -19.80
C PHE A 70 -5.01 -9.36 -20.12
N ARG A 71 -5.46 -8.84 -21.26
CA ARG A 71 -6.88 -8.76 -21.66
C ARG A 71 -7.66 -10.06 -21.44
N ASN A 72 -7.05 -11.19 -21.75
CA ASN A 72 -7.69 -12.50 -21.72
C ASN A 72 -7.47 -13.28 -20.41
N MET A 73 -6.70 -12.73 -19.46
CA MET A 73 -6.40 -13.39 -18.20
C MET A 73 -7.57 -13.24 -17.21
N PRO A 74 -8.05 -14.33 -16.58
CA PRO A 74 -9.13 -14.27 -15.60
C PRO A 74 -8.86 -13.30 -14.43
N GLY A 75 -7.65 -13.29 -13.88
CA GLY A 75 -7.29 -12.36 -12.81
C GLY A 75 -7.32 -10.90 -13.24
N PHE A 76 -7.01 -10.61 -14.51
CA PHE A 76 -7.11 -9.26 -15.04
C PHE A 76 -8.57 -8.81 -15.18
N ARG A 77 -9.49 -9.72 -15.53
CA ARG A 77 -10.94 -9.42 -15.49
C ARG A 77 -11.41 -9.10 -14.07
N ALA A 78 -10.87 -9.77 -13.04
CA ALA A 78 -11.14 -9.44 -11.65
C ALA A 78 -10.64 -8.03 -11.27
N VAL A 79 -9.47 -7.63 -11.77
CA VAL A 79 -8.96 -6.25 -11.62
C VAL A 79 -9.84 -5.23 -12.35
N CYS A 80 -10.35 -5.55 -13.54
CA CYS A 80 -11.32 -4.68 -14.22
C CYS A 80 -12.60 -4.50 -13.40
N LYS A 81 -13.14 -5.58 -12.82
CA LYS A 81 -14.31 -5.52 -11.93
C LYS A 81 -14.02 -4.70 -10.67
N LEU A 82 -12.83 -4.86 -10.09
CA LEU A 82 -12.35 -4.05 -8.97
C LEU A 82 -12.34 -2.57 -9.33
N ASN A 83 -11.73 -2.20 -10.46
CA ASN A 83 -11.69 -0.80 -10.91
C ASN A 83 -13.08 -0.24 -11.18
N SER A 84 -13.99 -1.02 -11.79
CA SER A 84 -15.38 -0.60 -11.99
C SER A 84 -16.11 -0.36 -10.66
N ALA A 85 -15.87 -1.18 -9.65
CA ALA A 85 -16.45 -0.99 -8.32
C ALA A 85 -15.88 0.26 -7.62
N LEU A 86 -14.57 0.50 -7.73
CA LEU A 86 -13.91 1.72 -7.23
C LEU A 86 -14.47 2.99 -7.89
N CYS A 87 -14.64 2.98 -9.22
CA CYS A 87 -15.26 4.12 -9.92
C CYS A 87 -16.72 4.34 -9.51
N ARG A 88 -17.48 3.26 -9.27
CA ARG A 88 -18.85 3.39 -8.75
C ARG A 88 -18.86 4.01 -7.35
N LEU A 89 -17.89 3.67 -6.51
CA LEU A 89 -17.80 4.18 -5.14
C LEU A 89 -17.53 5.69 -5.16
N LEU A 90 -16.61 6.12 -6.03
CA LEU A 90 -16.33 7.54 -6.26
C LEU A 90 -17.58 8.31 -6.71
N ARG A 91 -18.43 7.71 -7.56
CA ARG A 91 -19.66 8.35 -8.05
C ARG A 91 -20.80 8.34 -7.02
N LEU A 92 -20.77 7.47 -6.02
CA LEU A 92 -21.78 7.40 -4.97
C LEU A 92 -21.70 8.65 -4.06
N ASP A 93 -20.50 9.17 -3.80
CA ASP A 93 -20.26 10.40 -3.03
C ASP A 93 -21.11 10.51 -1.75
N LEU A 94 -20.99 9.49 -0.88
CA LEU A 94 -21.72 9.43 0.38
C LEU A 94 -21.43 10.63 1.28
N ALA A 95 -20.21 11.18 1.21
CA ALA A 95 -19.81 12.33 2.03
C ALA A 95 -20.71 13.55 1.72
N ARG A 96 -20.95 13.82 0.45
CA ARG A 96 -21.86 14.89 0.02
C ARG A 96 -23.28 14.67 0.51
N ASP A 97 -23.82 13.47 0.32
CA ASP A 97 -25.18 13.11 0.76
C ASP A 97 -25.34 13.31 2.28
N LEU A 98 -24.35 12.88 3.06
CA LEU A 98 -24.33 13.03 4.52
C LEU A 98 -24.19 14.50 4.95
N VAL A 99 -23.35 15.30 4.28
CA VAL A 99 -23.21 16.74 4.58
C VAL A 99 -24.52 17.47 4.32
N GLN A 100 -25.18 17.19 3.20
CA GLN A 100 -26.46 17.80 2.86
C GLN A 100 -27.55 17.42 3.86
N PHE A 101 -27.67 16.14 4.21
CA PHE A 101 -28.65 15.69 5.21
C PHE A 101 -28.35 16.26 6.60
N ARG A 102 -27.08 16.26 7.02
CA ARG A 102 -26.64 16.85 8.29
C ARG A 102 -27.01 18.33 8.38
N GLY A 103 -26.84 19.08 7.28
CA GLY A 103 -27.19 20.50 7.22
C GLY A 103 -28.68 20.79 7.27
N ALA A 104 -29.54 19.79 7.04
CA ALA A 104 -30.99 19.90 7.18
C ALA A 104 -31.50 19.55 8.58
N LEU A 105 -30.64 19.03 9.47
CA LEU A 105 -31.00 18.79 10.87
C LEU A 105 -31.11 20.11 11.63
N PRO A 106 -31.99 20.20 12.64
CA PRO A 106 -32.10 21.40 13.49
C PRO A 106 -30.77 21.67 14.22
N ASP A 107 -30.55 22.94 14.57
CA ASP A 107 -29.30 23.33 15.20
C ASP A 107 -29.18 22.70 16.59
N VAL A 108 -27.96 22.29 16.94
CA VAL A 108 -27.68 21.52 18.17
C VAL A 108 -27.72 22.41 19.42
N CYS A 109 -27.86 23.73 19.21
CA CYS A 109 -27.73 24.77 20.23
C CYS A 109 -29.06 25.42 20.63
N ASP A 110 -30.18 25.06 20.00
CA ASP A 110 -31.48 25.57 20.42
C ASP A 110 -31.97 24.81 21.67
N GLU A 111 -32.29 25.54 22.73
CA GLU A 111 -32.85 24.97 23.97
C GLU A 111 -34.32 24.54 23.81
N ASP A 112 -34.97 25.05 22.77
CA ASP A 112 -36.33 24.66 22.40
C ASP A 112 -36.30 23.28 21.74
N LEU A 113 -36.97 22.31 22.37
CA LEU A 113 -37.08 20.93 21.86
C LEU A 113 -37.76 20.86 20.49
N GLY A 114 -38.47 21.91 20.06
CA GLY A 114 -39.20 21.94 18.80
C GLY A 114 -38.43 22.59 17.65
N GLY A 115 -38.57 22.05 16.44
CA GLY A 115 -37.93 22.63 15.25
C GLY A 115 -38.22 21.93 13.94
N ALA A 116 -37.69 22.50 12.86
CA ALA A 116 -37.80 21.94 11.52
C ALA A 116 -36.92 20.69 11.37
N MET A 117 -37.52 19.55 11.07
CA MET A 117 -36.85 18.26 10.94
C MET A 117 -37.05 17.66 9.55
N PRO A 118 -36.02 17.06 8.93
CA PRO A 118 -36.19 16.36 7.65
C PRO A 118 -37.13 15.17 7.79
N THR A 119 -37.83 14.82 6.71
CA THR A 119 -38.74 13.68 6.71
C THR A 119 -38.04 12.34 6.87
N ARG A 120 -38.79 11.33 7.33
CA ARG A 120 -38.34 9.93 7.36
C ARG A 120 -37.87 9.44 5.99
N SER A 121 -38.53 9.85 4.89
CA SER A 121 -38.10 9.51 3.53
C SER A 121 -36.69 10.00 3.20
N SER A 122 -36.36 11.24 3.58
CA SER A 122 -35.01 11.79 3.41
C SER A 122 -33.98 11.01 4.24
N PHE A 123 -34.34 10.57 5.44
CA PHE A 123 -33.46 9.76 6.29
C PHE A 123 -33.28 8.34 5.78
N GLU A 124 -34.36 7.68 5.34
CA GLU A 124 -34.32 6.36 4.71
C GLU A 124 -33.43 6.38 3.47
N TYR A 125 -33.52 7.41 2.63
CA TYR A 125 -32.60 7.61 1.50
C TYR A 125 -31.14 7.53 1.95
N ILE A 126 -30.75 8.25 3.00
CA ILE A 126 -29.37 8.21 3.54
C ILE A 126 -28.99 6.80 4.01
N LEU A 127 -29.91 6.07 4.66
CA LEU A 127 -29.66 4.69 5.05
C LEU A 127 -29.45 3.77 3.85
N VAL A 128 -30.19 3.99 2.75
CA VAL A 128 -29.98 3.25 1.49
C VAL A 128 -28.65 3.58 0.84
N ARG A 129 -28.24 4.86 0.84
CA ARG A 129 -26.90 5.26 0.37
C ARG A 129 -25.79 4.61 1.19
N LEU A 130 -25.96 4.52 2.51
CA LEU A 130 -25.05 3.80 3.41
C LEU A 130 -24.97 2.31 3.10
N LEU A 131 -26.10 1.66 2.82
CA LEU A 131 -26.15 0.25 2.39
C LEU A 131 -25.40 0.04 1.07
N GLY A 132 -25.65 0.91 0.08
CA GLY A 132 -24.94 0.88 -1.20
C GLY A 132 -23.44 1.05 -1.02
N PHE A 133 -23.01 2.00 -0.19
CA PHE A 133 -21.61 2.21 0.15
C PHE A 133 -20.96 0.98 0.81
N TYR A 134 -21.65 0.39 1.79
CA TYR A 134 -21.19 -0.82 2.49
C TYR A 134 -21.01 -2.00 1.54
N HIS A 135 -22.04 -2.36 0.76
CA HIS A 135 -21.97 -3.50 -0.17
C HIS A 135 -21.00 -3.27 -1.33
N LEU A 136 -20.77 -2.02 -1.71
CA LEU A 136 -19.76 -1.72 -2.72
C LEU A 136 -18.34 -1.97 -2.21
N HIS A 137 -18.08 -1.67 -0.93
CA HIS A 137 -16.83 -2.06 -0.27
C HIS A 137 -16.67 -3.57 -0.09
N GLU A 138 -17.76 -4.31 0.18
CA GLU A 138 -17.75 -5.78 0.14
C GLU A 138 -17.35 -6.29 -1.25
N ARG A 139 -17.97 -5.72 -2.30
CA ARG A 139 -17.67 -6.10 -3.68
C ARG A 139 -16.22 -5.82 -4.07
N ILE A 140 -15.67 -4.69 -3.64
CA ILE A 140 -14.25 -4.33 -3.81
C ILE A 140 -13.37 -5.42 -3.17
N ARG A 141 -13.68 -5.84 -1.95
CA ARG A 141 -12.93 -6.89 -1.24
C ARG A 141 -12.98 -8.23 -1.98
N GLU A 142 -14.15 -8.68 -2.43
CA GLU A 142 -14.28 -9.92 -3.20
C GLU A 142 -13.42 -9.91 -4.47
N CYS A 143 -13.45 -8.80 -5.21
CA CYS A 143 -12.64 -8.63 -6.40
C CYS A 143 -11.14 -8.64 -6.06
N CYS A 144 -10.75 -8.02 -4.94
CA CYS A 144 -9.38 -8.06 -4.44
C CYS A 144 -8.92 -9.49 -4.13
N LEU A 145 -9.71 -10.27 -3.39
CA LEU A 145 -9.37 -11.66 -3.04
C LEU A 145 -9.24 -12.54 -4.29
N THR A 146 -10.17 -12.39 -5.23
CA THR A 146 -10.17 -13.13 -6.50
C THR A 146 -8.92 -12.79 -7.33
N ALA A 147 -8.60 -11.49 -7.48
CA ALA A 147 -7.43 -11.04 -8.22
C ALA A 147 -6.13 -11.48 -7.52
N ALA A 148 -6.03 -11.30 -6.20
CA ALA A 148 -4.85 -11.67 -5.41
C ALA A 148 -4.57 -13.17 -5.50
N SER A 149 -5.59 -14.03 -5.41
CA SER A 149 -5.44 -15.48 -5.56
C SER A 149 -4.82 -15.85 -6.92
N TYR A 150 -5.38 -15.32 -8.01
CA TYR A 150 -4.89 -15.57 -9.37
C TYR A 150 -3.45 -15.07 -9.57
N PHE A 151 -3.17 -13.82 -9.19
CA PHE A 151 -1.87 -13.21 -9.40
C PHE A 151 -0.79 -13.81 -8.50
N THR A 152 -1.14 -14.32 -7.33
CA THR A 152 -0.21 -15.08 -6.47
C THR A 152 0.19 -16.40 -7.12
N GLN A 153 -0.75 -17.10 -7.75
CA GLN A 153 -0.43 -18.31 -8.53
C GLN A 153 0.46 -17.97 -9.73
N LEU A 154 0.18 -16.88 -10.43
CA LEU A 154 0.98 -16.44 -11.58
C LEU A 154 2.41 -16.00 -11.16
N LEU A 155 2.55 -15.38 -9.99
CA LEU A 155 3.84 -14.98 -9.41
C LEU A 155 4.72 -16.21 -9.11
N ARG A 156 4.14 -17.32 -8.64
CA ARG A 156 4.88 -18.58 -8.41
C ARG A 156 5.50 -19.14 -9.68
N ASN A 157 4.93 -18.81 -10.84
CA ASN A 157 5.44 -19.22 -12.15
C ASN A 157 6.52 -18.27 -12.69
N ASN A 158 7.00 -17.30 -11.89
CA ASN A 158 8.06 -16.34 -12.21
C ASN A 158 7.80 -15.43 -13.43
N PHE A 159 6.54 -15.21 -13.80
CA PHE A 159 6.18 -14.30 -14.89
C PHE A 159 5.90 -12.88 -14.37
N PHE A 160 6.38 -11.86 -15.06
CA PHE A 160 6.04 -10.44 -14.83
C PHE A 160 6.15 -9.98 -13.35
N MET A 161 7.15 -10.50 -12.65
CA MET A 161 7.30 -10.38 -11.19
C MET A 161 7.14 -8.96 -10.67
N ASP A 162 7.81 -7.97 -11.27
CA ASP A 162 7.78 -6.58 -10.81
C ASP A 162 6.37 -6.00 -10.83
N PHE A 163 5.67 -6.20 -11.94
CA PHE A 163 4.31 -5.68 -12.11
C PHE A 163 3.33 -6.42 -11.21
N ILE A 164 3.40 -7.75 -11.17
CA ILE A 164 2.50 -8.56 -10.36
C ILE A 164 2.68 -8.27 -8.87
N THR A 165 3.92 -8.12 -8.41
CA THR A 165 4.22 -7.78 -7.01
C THR A 165 3.63 -6.43 -6.63
N LEU A 166 3.83 -5.40 -7.46
CA LEU A 166 3.24 -4.07 -7.24
C LEU A 166 1.71 -4.12 -7.27
N LEU A 167 1.12 -4.87 -8.21
CA LEU A 167 -0.32 -5.03 -8.32
C LEU A 167 -0.91 -5.73 -7.09
N ILE A 168 -0.30 -6.83 -6.62
CA ILE A 168 -0.73 -7.53 -5.40
C ILE A 168 -0.63 -6.61 -4.19
N ALA A 169 0.46 -5.85 -4.06
CA ALA A 169 0.61 -4.89 -2.97
C ALA A 169 -0.51 -3.82 -2.97
N ALA A 170 -0.83 -3.26 -4.14
CA ALA A 170 -1.93 -2.30 -4.30
C ALA A 170 -3.29 -2.92 -3.98
N ILE A 171 -3.56 -4.14 -4.47
CA ILE A 171 -4.78 -4.90 -4.18
C ILE A 171 -4.91 -5.16 -2.67
N ALA A 172 -3.84 -5.59 -2.02
CA ALA A 172 -3.83 -5.86 -0.58
C ALA A 172 -4.10 -4.59 0.24
N LYS A 173 -3.48 -3.45 -0.14
CA LYS A 173 -3.73 -2.16 0.50
C LYS A 173 -5.19 -1.72 0.34
N ILE A 174 -5.75 -1.79 -0.87
CA ILE A 174 -7.18 -1.48 -1.10
C ILE A 174 -8.09 -2.41 -0.33
N ASN A 175 -7.81 -3.72 -0.29
CA ASN A 175 -8.62 -4.66 0.47
C ASN A 175 -8.68 -4.29 1.96
N LYS A 176 -7.52 -4.00 2.57
CA LYS A 176 -7.42 -3.58 3.97
C LYS A 176 -8.24 -2.31 4.23
N LEU A 177 -8.03 -1.27 3.42
CA LEU A 177 -8.70 0.02 3.59
C LEU A 177 -10.21 -0.09 3.30
N SER A 178 -10.62 -0.86 2.30
CA SER A 178 -12.02 -1.14 1.99
C SER A 178 -12.74 -1.84 3.15
N SER A 179 -12.09 -2.83 3.79
CA SER A 179 -12.65 -3.49 4.98
C SER A 179 -12.82 -2.53 6.15
N LEU A 180 -11.85 -1.62 6.37
CA LEU A 180 -11.96 -0.61 7.42
C LEU A 180 -13.15 0.32 7.16
N GLN A 181 -13.30 0.80 5.93
CA GLN A 181 -14.40 1.71 5.57
C GLN A 181 -15.77 1.02 5.60
N ALA A 182 -15.86 -0.24 5.16
CA ALA A 182 -17.08 -1.04 5.33
C ALA A 182 -17.48 -1.16 6.81
N SER A 183 -16.53 -1.46 7.71
CA SER A 183 -16.80 -1.57 9.14
C SER A 183 -17.21 -0.23 9.78
N LYS A 184 -16.58 0.88 9.37
CA LYS A 184 -17.00 2.22 9.77
C LYS A 184 -18.44 2.51 9.31
N SER A 185 -18.76 2.20 8.05
CA SER A 185 -20.12 2.37 7.48
C SER A 185 -21.16 1.53 8.21
N ALA A 186 -20.87 0.25 8.48
CA ALA A 186 -21.74 -0.62 9.26
C ALA A 186 -21.99 -0.08 10.67
N SER A 187 -20.96 0.46 11.34
CA SER A 187 -21.10 1.11 12.65
C SER A 187 -22.00 2.34 12.60
N LEU A 188 -21.87 3.17 11.56
CA LEU A 188 -22.72 4.33 11.34
C LEU A 188 -24.18 3.89 11.10
N TYR A 189 -24.40 2.96 10.18
CA TYR A 189 -25.73 2.44 9.85
C TYR A 189 -26.43 1.88 11.10
N ASN A 190 -25.74 1.06 11.90
CA ASN A 190 -26.31 0.46 13.11
C ASN A 190 -26.68 1.48 14.19
N LYS A 191 -26.04 2.66 14.21
CA LYS A 191 -26.37 3.76 15.11
C LYS A 191 -27.53 4.61 14.61
N LEU A 192 -27.64 4.77 13.29
CA LEU A 192 -28.69 5.57 12.65
C LEU A 192 -30.01 4.79 12.50
N ARG A 193 -29.95 3.50 12.17
CA ARG A 193 -31.11 2.66 11.87
C ARG A 193 -32.19 2.63 12.98
N PRO A 194 -31.86 2.65 14.29
CA PRO A 194 -32.88 2.75 15.34
C PRO A 194 -33.64 4.08 15.35
N GLN A 195 -33.05 5.16 14.83
CA GLN A 195 -33.65 6.51 14.85
C GLN A 195 -34.71 6.73 13.77
N VAL A 196 -34.94 5.76 12.87
CA VAL A 196 -35.92 5.89 11.77
C VAL A 196 -37.32 6.22 12.29
N ALA A 197 -37.72 5.60 13.39
CA ALA A 197 -39.04 5.80 13.99
C ALA A 197 -39.23 7.23 14.53
N SER A 198 -38.15 7.90 14.94
CA SER A 198 -38.16 9.24 15.51
C SER A 198 -38.38 10.35 14.46
N PHE A 199 -38.11 10.07 13.18
CA PHE A 199 -38.33 11.03 12.09
C PHE A 199 -39.81 11.08 11.65
N PRO A 200 -40.33 12.28 11.29
CA PRO A 200 -41.72 12.49 10.94
C PRO A 200 -42.05 11.85 9.59
N LEU A 201 -43.22 11.22 9.53
CA LEU A 201 -43.73 10.53 8.35
C LEU A 201 -44.65 11.47 7.54
N VAL A 202 -44.49 11.46 6.22
CA VAL A 202 -45.42 12.14 5.30
C VAL A 202 -46.46 11.12 4.82
N ALA A 203 -47.74 11.35 5.15
CA ALA A 203 -48.81 10.38 4.88
C ALA A 203 -48.93 9.95 3.40
N LYS A 204 -48.61 10.85 2.45
CA LYS A 204 -48.75 10.62 1.00
C LYS A 204 -47.43 10.22 0.32
N HIS A 205 -46.32 10.11 1.05
CA HIS A 205 -45.02 9.84 0.45
C HIS A 205 -44.22 8.84 1.30
N LYS A 206 -43.98 7.65 0.74
CA LYS A 206 -43.07 6.64 1.27
C LYS A 206 -41.92 6.48 0.28
N PHE A 207 -40.69 6.54 0.78
CA PHE A 207 -39.52 6.37 -0.06
C PHE A 207 -39.28 4.88 -0.39
N LEU A 208 -39.42 4.02 0.61
CA LEU A 208 -39.37 2.57 0.43
C LEU A 208 -40.73 2.07 -0.08
N ALA A 209 -40.70 1.19 -1.09
CA ALA A 209 -41.90 0.53 -1.60
C ALA A 209 -42.48 -0.46 -0.57
N GLU A 210 -43.74 -0.86 -0.76
CA GLU A 210 -44.39 -1.85 0.10
C GLU A 210 -43.64 -3.19 0.00
N GLY A 211 -43.11 -3.71 1.13
CA GLY A 211 -42.30 -4.94 1.15
C GLY A 211 -40.78 -4.72 1.10
N GLN A 212 -40.31 -3.49 0.87
CA GLN A 212 -38.89 -3.15 0.99
C GLN A 212 -38.54 -2.78 2.43
N GLU A 213 -37.77 -3.64 3.09
CA GLU A 213 -37.33 -3.42 4.46
C GLU A 213 -35.82 -3.15 4.55
N LEU A 214 -35.48 -2.16 5.37
CA LEU A 214 -34.09 -1.88 5.73
C LEU A 214 -33.58 -2.94 6.72
N PRO A 215 -32.44 -3.60 6.45
CA PRO A 215 -31.83 -4.56 7.36
C PRO A 215 -31.72 -4.01 8.78
N ALA A 216 -32.06 -4.82 9.79
CA ALA A 216 -32.04 -4.37 11.17
C ALA A 216 -30.62 -3.97 11.64
N LYS A 217 -29.61 -4.70 11.14
CA LYS A 217 -28.20 -4.51 11.50
C LYS A 217 -27.30 -4.95 10.36
N LEU A 218 -26.20 -4.23 10.17
CA LEU A 218 -25.08 -4.63 9.32
C LEU A 218 -23.96 -5.19 10.19
N GLU A 219 -23.41 -6.33 9.80
CA GLU A 219 -22.26 -6.90 10.49
C GLU A 219 -20.98 -6.22 10.00
N PRO A 220 -20.11 -5.75 10.91
CA PRO A 220 -18.84 -5.17 10.51
C PRO A 220 -18.01 -6.24 9.80
N LEU A 221 -17.32 -5.84 8.73
CA LEU A 221 -16.41 -6.75 8.04
C LEU A 221 -15.28 -7.11 9.00
N LYS A 222 -15.23 -8.39 9.36
CA LYS A 222 -14.05 -8.97 10.01
C LYS A 222 -12.90 -8.81 9.03
N SER A 223 -11.99 -7.87 9.30
CA SER A 223 -10.63 -7.98 8.79
C SER A 223 -10.19 -9.38 9.17
N SER A 224 -9.82 -10.24 8.21
CA SER A 224 -9.29 -11.55 8.56
C SER A 224 -8.24 -11.33 9.65
N PRO A 225 -8.49 -11.72 10.91
CA PRO A 225 -7.37 -11.90 11.77
C PRO A 225 -6.54 -12.97 11.07
N ASN A 226 -5.21 -12.84 11.11
CA ASN A 226 -4.37 -13.99 10.86
C ASN A 226 -5.01 -15.20 11.55
N GLN A 227 -5.10 -16.34 10.86
CA GLN A 227 -5.43 -17.60 11.49
C GLN A 227 -4.36 -17.86 12.57
N THR A 228 -4.65 -17.36 13.75
CA THR A 228 -4.10 -17.74 15.05
C THR A 228 -5.32 -18.19 15.85
N LYS A 229 -6.04 -19.15 15.27
CA LYS A 229 -6.81 -20.11 16.04
C LYS A 229 -6.03 -21.40 15.91
N ALA A 230 -5.32 -21.72 16.98
CA ALA A 230 -4.75 -23.03 17.20
C ALA A 230 -5.92 -24.00 17.37
N ASP A 231 -6.37 -24.60 16.27
CA ASP A 231 -7.16 -25.81 16.32
C ASP A 231 -6.20 -26.97 16.08
N SER A 232 -5.99 -27.70 17.18
CA SER A 232 -5.30 -28.98 17.27
C SER A 232 -5.82 -29.99 16.24
N ASN A 233 -4.89 -30.79 15.72
CA ASN A 233 -5.07 -32.04 14.96
C ASN A 233 -5.07 -31.90 13.43
N THR A 234 -3.89 -31.70 12.86
CA THR A 234 -3.48 -32.32 11.59
C THR A 234 -2.01 -32.74 11.68
N PRO A 235 -1.63 -33.92 11.16
CA PRO A 235 -0.29 -34.48 11.35
C PRO A 235 0.79 -33.68 10.63
N ASP A 236 1.89 -33.51 11.36
CA ASP A 236 3.02 -32.63 11.11
C ASP A 236 3.81 -33.01 9.84
N LEU A 237 3.69 -32.22 8.78
CA LEU A 237 4.56 -32.26 7.59
C LEU A 237 5.22 -30.90 7.35
N VAL A 238 5.54 -30.18 8.42
CA VAL A 238 6.40 -28.99 8.36
C VAL A 238 7.78 -29.37 8.87
N LEU A 239 8.72 -29.58 7.94
CA LEU A 239 10.14 -29.62 8.26
C LEU A 239 10.49 -28.33 9.01
N LYS A 240 10.81 -28.47 10.30
CA LYS A 240 11.30 -27.37 11.15
C LYS A 240 12.40 -26.63 10.38
N PRO A 241 12.33 -25.29 10.25
CA PRO A 241 13.37 -24.56 9.54
C PRO A 241 14.68 -24.76 10.30
N LYS A 242 15.60 -25.51 9.69
CA LYS A 242 16.97 -25.63 10.17
C LYS A 242 17.53 -24.21 10.15
N LYS A 243 17.79 -23.61 11.31
CA LYS A 243 18.50 -22.33 11.42
C LYS A 243 19.83 -22.49 10.68
N VAL A 244 19.92 -21.91 9.48
CA VAL A 244 21.18 -21.80 8.77
C VAL A 244 21.97 -20.71 9.48
N VAL A 245 22.76 -21.12 10.47
CA VAL A 245 23.74 -20.25 11.10
C VAL A 245 24.77 -19.94 10.03
N THR A 246 24.85 -18.68 9.62
CA THR A 246 25.86 -18.25 8.65
C THR A 246 27.24 -18.24 9.31
N LYS A 247 28.31 -18.43 8.53
CA LYS A 247 29.70 -18.40 9.04
C LYS A 247 30.02 -17.14 9.87
N MET A 248 29.32 -16.03 9.62
CA MET A 248 29.43 -14.79 10.39
C MET A 248 28.87 -14.88 11.82
N GLU A 249 27.80 -15.65 12.05
CA GLU A 249 27.23 -15.83 13.38
C GLU A 249 28.08 -16.77 14.25
N ILE A 250 28.69 -17.80 13.63
CA ILE A 250 29.67 -18.68 14.29
C ILE A 250 30.91 -17.86 14.70
N ALA A 251 31.45 -17.05 13.78
CA ALA A 251 32.60 -16.18 14.08
C ALA A 251 32.29 -15.11 15.16
N LYS A 252 31.05 -14.61 15.23
CA LYS A 252 30.64 -13.66 16.29
C LYS A 252 30.50 -14.30 17.67
N LEU A 253 30.20 -15.61 17.73
CA LEU A 253 30.13 -16.36 18.98
C LEU A 253 31.52 -16.77 19.45
N GLU A 254 32.40 -17.20 18.53
CA GLU A 254 33.81 -17.52 18.82
C GLU A 254 34.61 -16.29 19.26
N ALA A 255 34.34 -15.12 18.68
CA ALA A 255 34.94 -13.85 19.10
C ALA A 255 34.53 -13.38 20.51
N LYS A 256 33.43 -13.92 21.07
CA LYS A 256 32.99 -13.63 22.44
C LYS A 256 33.57 -14.59 23.48
N SER A 257 34.18 -15.70 23.04
CA SER A 257 34.79 -16.70 23.92
C SER A 257 36.31 -16.57 24.04
N ASP A 258 36.96 -15.69 23.27
CA ASP A 258 38.40 -15.49 23.31
C ASP A 258 38.78 -14.52 24.43
N VAL A 259 38.99 -15.05 25.63
CA VAL A 259 39.52 -14.32 26.79
C VAL A 259 41.04 -14.36 26.67
N GLY A 260 41.59 -13.40 25.94
CA GLY A 260 43.00 -13.40 25.53
C GLY A 260 44.01 -13.51 26.69
N THR A 261 45.06 -14.30 26.49
CA THR A 261 46.24 -14.34 27.35
C THR A 261 47.18 -13.20 26.95
N VAL A 262 47.50 -12.31 27.90
CA VAL A 262 48.45 -11.21 27.69
C VAL A 262 49.85 -11.77 27.51
N ILE A 263 50.37 -11.72 26.28
CA ILE A 263 51.78 -11.97 25.99
C ILE A 263 52.48 -10.62 25.90
N ALA A 264 53.45 -10.40 26.78
CA ALA A 264 54.30 -9.22 26.79
C ALA A 264 55.04 -9.07 25.45
N ARG A 265 54.83 -7.94 24.77
CA ARG A 265 55.55 -7.59 23.54
C ARG A 265 56.96 -7.13 23.92
N LYS A 266 57.97 -7.83 23.38
CA LYS A 266 59.32 -7.25 23.26
C LYS A 266 59.23 -6.04 22.32
N GLU A 267 59.61 -4.88 22.84
CA GLU A 267 59.84 -3.68 22.03
C GLU A 267 61.08 -3.90 21.16
N ALA A 268 60.90 -3.75 19.86
CA ALA A 268 61.92 -3.71 18.81
C ALA A 268 61.33 -2.88 17.65
N PRO A 269 62.16 -2.18 16.87
CA PRO A 269 62.12 -0.72 16.80
C PRO A 269 61.06 -0.18 15.85
N SER A 270 60.74 1.09 16.07
CA SER A 270 59.99 2.00 15.20
C SER A 270 60.55 2.05 13.78
N GLU A 271 60.14 1.12 12.92
CA GLU A 271 60.24 1.28 11.47
C GLU A 271 58.97 1.96 10.95
N VAL A 272 59.17 3.21 10.54
CA VAL A 272 58.24 4.04 9.79
C VAL A 272 57.93 3.36 8.44
N LEU A 273 56.93 2.49 8.38
CA LEU A 273 56.44 1.94 7.12
C LEU A 273 55.43 2.90 6.50
N SER A 274 55.98 3.80 5.69
CA SER A 274 55.29 4.73 4.80
C SER A 274 54.14 4.06 4.05
N LYS A 275 52.94 4.66 4.11
CA LYS A 275 51.84 4.37 3.17
C LYS A 275 52.41 4.37 1.75
N PRO A 276 52.16 3.35 0.91
CA PRO A 276 52.66 3.34 -0.46
C PRO A 276 52.07 4.53 -1.22
N LYS A 277 52.90 5.54 -1.48
CA LYS A 277 52.52 6.69 -2.31
C LYS A 277 52.33 6.16 -3.74
N PHE A 278 51.11 6.26 -4.25
CA PHE A 278 50.82 5.97 -5.64
C PHE A 278 51.61 6.93 -6.53
N ASN A 279 52.59 6.42 -7.30
CA ASN A 279 53.31 7.21 -8.29
C ASN A 279 52.42 7.39 -9.53
N GLU A 280 52.05 8.64 -9.83
CA GLU A 280 51.17 8.96 -10.95
C GLU A 280 51.80 8.71 -12.32
N GLU A 281 53.12 8.57 -12.38
CA GLU A 281 53.88 8.26 -13.59
C GLU A 281 53.56 6.87 -14.15
N VAL A 282 52.98 5.97 -13.33
CA VAL A 282 52.54 4.62 -13.72
C VAL A 282 51.36 4.65 -14.72
N LEU A 283 50.68 5.79 -14.88
CA LEU A 283 49.59 5.99 -15.84
C LEU A 283 49.95 7.04 -16.93
N ALA A 284 51.23 7.13 -17.30
CA ALA A 284 51.71 8.11 -18.29
C ALA A 284 51.15 7.85 -19.70
N THR A 285 51.11 6.59 -20.14
CA THR A 285 50.59 6.24 -21.48
C THR A 285 49.32 5.40 -21.43
N VAL A 286 48.63 5.37 -22.56
CA VAL A 286 47.40 4.59 -22.76
C VAL A 286 47.65 3.09 -22.60
N ALA A 287 48.82 2.62 -23.06
CA ALA A 287 49.25 1.23 -22.89
C ALA A 287 49.48 0.89 -21.40
N ASP A 288 50.02 1.82 -20.62
CA ASP A 288 50.26 1.63 -19.19
C ASP A 288 48.93 1.56 -18.42
N ALA A 289 47.96 2.41 -18.77
CA ALA A 289 46.62 2.35 -18.18
C ALA A 289 45.91 1.02 -18.48
N GLN A 290 46.06 0.47 -19.69
CA GLN A 290 45.51 -0.86 -20.03
C GLN A 290 46.18 -1.98 -19.22
N ARG A 291 47.52 -1.97 -19.13
CA ARG A 291 48.29 -2.94 -18.34
C ARG A 291 47.91 -2.86 -16.85
N PHE A 292 47.74 -1.65 -16.33
CA PHE A 292 47.28 -1.39 -14.97
C PHE A 292 45.90 -1.99 -14.70
N ILE A 293 44.92 -1.73 -15.58
CA ILE A 293 43.55 -2.27 -15.45
C ILE A 293 43.56 -3.80 -15.45
N VAL A 294 44.37 -4.44 -16.30
CA VAL A 294 44.46 -5.91 -16.36
C VAL A 294 45.08 -6.47 -15.07
N ARG A 295 46.19 -5.87 -14.60
CA ARG A 295 46.87 -6.28 -13.36
C ARG A 295 45.95 -6.18 -12.15
N GLU A 296 45.31 -5.03 -11.96
CA GLU A 296 44.42 -4.76 -10.83
C GLU A 296 43.14 -5.60 -10.91
N SER A 297 42.58 -5.82 -12.11
CA SER A 297 41.42 -6.70 -12.29
C SER A 297 41.75 -8.16 -11.98
N LYS A 298 42.99 -8.61 -12.21
CA LYS A 298 43.45 -9.96 -11.84
C LYS A 298 43.67 -10.07 -10.33
N ALA A 299 44.30 -9.06 -9.72
CA ALA A 299 44.53 -9.01 -8.27
C ALA A 299 43.21 -8.98 -7.48
N ARG A 300 42.20 -8.22 -7.93
CA ARG A 300 40.86 -8.16 -7.32
C ARG A 300 40.04 -9.45 -7.38
N LYS A 301 40.42 -10.42 -8.22
CA LYS A 301 39.75 -11.73 -8.29
C LYS A 301 40.26 -12.72 -7.24
N GLN A 302 41.39 -12.42 -6.58
CA GLN A 302 41.92 -13.23 -5.49
C GLN A 302 41.18 -12.90 -4.19
N ASN A 303 40.91 -13.92 -3.37
CA ASN A 303 40.22 -13.78 -2.09
C ASN A 303 41.11 -14.33 -0.96
N PRO A 304 41.63 -13.47 -0.05
CA PRO A 304 41.55 -12.00 -0.07
C PRO A 304 42.42 -11.36 -1.18
N PRO A 305 42.13 -10.13 -1.63
CA PRO A 305 42.99 -9.41 -2.57
C PRO A 305 44.39 -9.21 -1.96
N PRO A 306 45.47 -9.38 -2.74
CA PRO A 306 46.84 -9.24 -2.24
C PRO A 306 47.12 -7.79 -1.85
N ASP A 307 48.05 -7.58 -0.92
CA ASP A 307 48.43 -6.22 -0.47
C ASP A 307 49.04 -5.35 -1.57
N SER A 308 49.51 -5.97 -2.65
CA SER A 308 49.96 -5.30 -3.87
C SER A 308 48.82 -4.70 -4.72
N CYS A 309 47.55 -4.97 -4.38
CA CYS A 309 46.38 -4.47 -5.07
C CYS A 309 46.07 -3.04 -4.61
N LEU A 310 46.48 -2.06 -5.41
CA LEU A 310 46.31 -0.63 -5.09
C LEU A 310 44.84 -0.22 -5.11
N THR A 311 44.03 -0.91 -5.91
CA THR A 311 42.62 -0.59 -6.07
C THR A 311 41.74 -1.27 -5.03
N LYS A 312 42.26 -2.05 -4.05
CA LYS A 312 41.43 -2.83 -3.11
C LYS A 312 40.43 -2.00 -2.29
N SER A 313 40.72 -0.72 -2.06
CA SER A 313 39.84 0.23 -1.36
C SER A 313 38.63 0.71 -2.18
N ILE A 314 38.67 0.60 -3.51
CA ILE A 314 37.62 1.14 -4.39
C ILE A 314 36.44 0.13 -4.48
N PRO A 315 35.17 0.55 -4.30
CA PRO A 315 34.01 -0.33 -4.43
C PRO A 315 33.94 -1.03 -5.80
N LYS A 316 33.41 -2.27 -5.82
CA LYS A 316 33.35 -3.11 -7.04
C LYS A 316 32.59 -2.46 -8.20
N HIS A 317 31.50 -1.75 -7.91
CA HIS A 317 30.68 -1.10 -8.92
C HIS A 317 31.38 0.13 -9.53
N GLU A 318 32.10 0.93 -8.73
CA GLU A 318 32.87 2.09 -9.21
C GLU A 318 34.04 1.65 -10.10
N TRP A 319 34.75 0.59 -9.71
CA TRP A 319 35.83 0.02 -10.52
C TRP A 319 35.33 -0.48 -11.88
N LEU A 320 34.17 -1.15 -11.91
CA LEU A 320 33.56 -1.64 -13.13
C LEU A 320 33.13 -0.49 -14.05
N ALA A 321 32.56 0.57 -13.49
CA ALA A 321 32.17 1.77 -14.23
C ALA A 321 33.39 2.47 -14.85
N ALA A 322 34.48 2.64 -14.08
CA ALA A 322 35.71 3.25 -14.56
C ALA A 322 36.35 2.45 -15.72
N LYS A 323 36.41 1.12 -15.61
CA LYS A 323 36.89 0.24 -16.69
C LYS A 323 36.04 0.38 -17.96
N THR A 324 34.72 0.32 -17.81
CA THR A 324 33.78 0.37 -18.93
C THR A 324 33.84 1.72 -19.63
N LEU A 325 33.95 2.80 -18.86
CA LEU A 325 34.07 4.15 -19.40
C LEU A 325 35.39 4.36 -20.13
N PHE A 326 36.51 3.85 -19.58
CA PHE A 326 37.80 3.87 -20.24
C PHE A 326 37.74 3.13 -21.57
N GLN A 327 37.28 1.87 -21.60
CA GLN A 327 37.15 1.08 -22.83
C GLN A 327 36.25 1.74 -23.89
N ARG A 328 35.12 2.34 -23.48
CA ARG A 328 34.20 3.02 -24.41
C ARG A 328 34.81 4.29 -25.01
N LYS A 329 35.61 5.03 -24.23
CA LYS A 329 36.24 6.28 -24.68
C LYS A 329 37.52 6.03 -25.47
N MET A 330 38.21 4.92 -25.22
CA MET A 330 39.40 4.49 -25.95
C MET A 330 39.19 4.44 -27.47
N SER A 331 38.01 4.00 -27.94
CA SER A 331 37.70 3.94 -29.38
C SER A 331 37.43 5.29 -30.05
N LYS A 332 37.14 6.34 -29.26
CA LYS A 332 36.76 7.67 -29.78
C LYS A 332 37.83 8.73 -29.55
N ASP A 333 38.48 8.72 -28.38
CA ASP A 333 39.48 9.70 -27.98
C ASP A 333 40.38 9.12 -26.88
N PRO A 334 41.56 8.55 -27.24
CA PRO A 334 42.42 7.85 -26.29
C PRO A 334 43.07 8.78 -25.26
N ALA A 335 43.37 10.03 -25.65
CA ALA A 335 43.96 11.02 -24.76
C ALA A 335 42.98 11.47 -23.67
N LYS A 336 41.71 11.72 -24.03
CA LYS A 336 40.67 12.02 -23.03
C LYS A 336 40.34 10.82 -22.16
N ALA A 337 40.34 9.60 -22.70
CA ALA A 337 40.12 8.38 -21.93
C ALA A 337 41.17 8.21 -20.81
N LEU A 338 42.45 8.43 -21.15
CA LEU A 338 43.55 8.39 -20.19
C LEU A 338 43.42 9.46 -19.11
N ASN A 339 43.13 10.72 -19.49
CA ASN A 339 43.03 11.82 -18.52
C ASN A 339 41.89 11.58 -17.50
N ILE A 340 40.72 11.14 -17.98
CA ILE A 340 39.57 10.83 -17.10
C ILE A 340 39.90 9.67 -16.16
N PHE A 341 40.50 8.60 -16.68
CA PHE A 341 40.87 7.43 -15.88
C PHE A 341 41.94 7.76 -14.85
N ARG A 342 42.98 8.53 -15.22
CA ARG A 342 44.02 9.00 -14.31
C ARG A 342 43.44 9.84 -13.17
N LYS A 343 42.56 10.81 -13.48
CA LYS A 343 41.87 11.62 -12.45
C LYS A 343 41.05 10.76 -11.49
N PHE A 344 40.34 9.77 -12.00
CA PHE A 344 39.56 8.84 -11.17
C PHE A 344 40.45 8.04 -10.20
N ILE A 345 41.55 7.47 -10.69
CA ILE A 345 42.47 6.66 -9.87
C ILE A 345 43.16 7.52 -8.81
N VAL A 346 43.66 8.70 -9.19
CA VAL A 346 44.31 9.62 -8.24
C VAL A 346 43.33 10.04 -7.14
N SER A 347 42.09 10.40 -7.49
CA SER A 347 41.06 10.81 -6.51
C SER A 347 40.62 9.71 -5.54
N LYS A 348 40.90 8.44 -5.84
CA LYS A 348 40.41 7.30 -5.06
C LYS A 348 41.52 6.57 -4.29
N ILE A 349 42.79 6.85 -4.62
CA ILE A 349 43.96 6.22 -4.01
C ILE A 349 44.80 7.23 -3.21
N LYS A 350 44.88 8.50 -3.65
CA LYS A 350 45.34 9.60 -2.79
C LYS A 350 44.18 10.09 -1.94
#